data_AF-A0A831VP15-F1
#
_entry.id   AF-A0A831VP15-F1
#
_cell.length_a   1.000
_cell.length_b   1.000
_cell.length_c   1.000
_cell.angle_alpha   90.00
_cell.angle_beta   90.00
_cell.angle_gamma   90.00
#
_symmetry.space_group_name_H-M   'P 1'
#
loop_
_entity.id
_entity.type
_entity.pdbx_description
1 polymer ?
#
loop_
_entity_poly.entity_id
_entity_poly.type
_entity_poly.pdbx_seq_one_letter_code
_entity_poly.pdbx_strand_id
1 'polypeptide(L)' 'MSDSALLALRGRTACLLAHHGMVCFAAAPARVLDLGLEIEALAGVYVRTLQIGEPKLLGPDEMQKVLDRFADYRNRR' A
#
# COMPACT_ATOMS: atom_id res chain seq x y z
N MET A 1 -3.86 -20.82 -0.31
CA MET A 1 -4.08 -19.40 0.08
C MET A 1 -2.77 -18.71 0.48
N SER A 2 -1.89 -19.39 1.22
CA SER A 2 -0.54 -18.91 1.55
C SER A 2 0.29 -18.56 0.31
N ASP A 3 0.31 -19.42 -0.71
CA ASP A 3 1.21 -19.25 -1.86
C ASP A 3 0.88 -17.99 -2.69
N SER A 4 -0.41 -17.70 -2.86
CA SER A 4 -0.87 -16.49 -3.54
C SER A 4 -0.53 -15.22 -2.75
N ALA A 5 -0.65 -15.27 -1.42
CA ALA A 5 -0.25 -14.16 -0.56
C ALA A 5 1.27 -13.94 -0.62
N LEU A 6 2.07 -15.00 -0.53
CA LEU A 6 3.52 -14.93 -0.65
C LEU A 6 3.97 -14.38 -2.01
N LEU A 7 3.28 -14.74 -3.10
CA LEU A 7 3.55 -14.20 -4.42
C LEU A 7 3.25 -12.69 -4.49
N ALA A 8 2.10 -12.26 -3.97
CA ALA A 8 1.69 -10.85 -3.96
C ALA A 8 2.60 -9.96 -3.08
N LEU A 9 3.23 -10.53 -2.07
CA LEU A 9 4.16 -9.83 -1.17
C LEU A 9 5.59 -9.69 -1.74
N ARG A 10 5.92 -10.23 -2.92
CA ARG A 10 7.24 -10.06 -3.52
C ARG A 10 7.51 -8.58 -3.83
N GLY A 11 8.49 -7.99 -3.14
CA GLY A 11 8.83 -6.57 -3.30
C GLY A 11 7.80 -5.60 -2.71
N ARG A 12 6.93 -6.09 -1.81
CA ARG A 12 5.87 -5.33 -1.12
C ARG A 12 5.82 -5.73 0.35
N THR A 13 5.32 -4.84 1.20
CA THR A 13 5.13 -5.10 2.64
C THR A 13 3.68 -5.39 3.00
N ALA A 14 2.78 -5.36 2.02
CA ALA A 14 1.38 -5.69 2.20
C ALA A 14 0.74 -6.20 0.91
N CYS A 15 -0.33 -6.98 1.05
CA CYS A 15 -1.16 -7.43 -0.07
C CYS A 15 -2.64 -7.52 0.34
N LEU A 16 -3.53 -7.38 -0.65
CA LEU A 16 -4.95 -7.65 -0.49
C LEU A 16 -5.23 -9.12 -0.78
N LEU A 17 -6.11 -9.72 0.01
CA LEU A 17 -6.61 -11.08 -0.14
C LEU A 17 -8.04 -11.02 -0.70
N ALA A 18 -8.24 -11.61 -1.87
CA ALA A 18 -9.55 -11.66 -2.52
C ALA A 18 -10.63 -12.18 -1.55
N HIS A 19 -11.69 -11.39 -1.38
CA HIS A 19 -12.83 -11.68 -0.48
C HIS A 19 -12.49 -11.84 1.01
N HIS A 20 -11.32 -11.37 1.46
CA HIS A 20 -10.90 -11.52 2.87
C HIS A 20 -10.50 -10.20 3.53
N GLY A 21 -9.45 -9.54 3.04
CA GLY A 21 -8.86 -8.40 3.74
C GLY A 21 -7.44 -8.12 3.27
N MET A 22 -6.54 -7.80 4.19
CA MET A 22 -5.13 -7.53 3.88
C MET A 22 -4.18 -8.30 4.80
N VAL A 23 -2.97 -8.53 4.31
CA VAL A 23 -1.82 -8.97 5.11
C VAL A 23 -0.78 -7.88 5.03
N CYS A 24 -0.23 -7.48 6.18
CA CYS A 24 0.83 -6.49 6.31
C CYS A 24 1.96 -7.03 7.17
N PHE A 25 3.21 -6.65 6.88
CA PHE A 25 4.35 -6.98 7.73
C PHE A 25 5.36 -5.82 7.79
N ALA A 26 6.01 -5.68 8.94
CA ALA A 26 7.03 -4.68 9.22
C ALA A 26 7.92 -5.14 10.38
N ALA A 27 9.03 -4.45 10.61
CA ALA A 27 9.99 -4.80 11.65
C ALA A 27 9.49 -4.54 13.09
N ALA A 28 8.37 -3.84 13.28
CA ALA A 28 7.80 -3.56 14.60
C ALA A 28 6.26 -3.56 14.53
N PRO A 29 5.55 -4.03 15.57
CA PRO A 29 4.08 -4.09 15.57
C PRO A 29 3.40 -2.75 15.29
N ALA A 30 3.90 -1.65 15.86
CA ALA A 30 3.37 -0.31 15.59
C ALA A 30 3.43 0.05 14.09
N ARG A 31 4.53 -0.30 13.41
CA ARG A 31 4.67 -0.07 11.97
C ARG A 31 3.76 -0.96 11.13
N VAL A 32 3.38 -2.14 11.61
CA VAL A 32 2.38 -2.99 10.93
C VAL A 32 1.01 -2.33 10.99
N LEU A 33 0.64 -1.79 12.16
CA LEU A 33 -0.61 -1.08 12.33
C LEU A 33 -0.68 0.17 11.44
N ASP A 34 0.38 1.00 11.45
CA ASP A 34 0.46 2.20 10.62
C ASP A 34 0.29 1.86 9.13
N LEU A 35 1.00 0.82 8.66
CA LEU A 35 0.89 0.35 7.27
C LEU A 35 -0.52 -0.12 6.92
N GLY A 36 -1.17 -0.88 7.82
CA GLY A 36 -2.54 -1.34 7.61
C GLY A 36 -3.52 -0.17 7.53
N LEU A 37 -3.40 0.81 8.44
CA LEU A 37 -4.25 2.01 8.43
C LEU A 37 -4.06 2.85 7.15
N GLU A 38 -2.82 2.99 6.67
CA GLU A 38 -2.53 3.71 5.44
C GLU A 38 -3.15 3.02 4.22
N ILE A 39 -3.06 1.69 4.13
CA ILE A 39 -3.67 0.92 3.04
C ILE A 39 -5.20 1.02 3.08
N GLU A 40 -5.80 0.94 4.26
CA GLU A 40 -7.25 1.10 4.43
C GLU A 40 -7.70 2.51 3.98
N ALA A 41 -6.96 3.54 4.36
CA ALA A 41 -7.24 4.91 3.92
C ALA A 41 -7.14 5.04 2.39
N LEU A 42 -6.09 4.49 1.77
CA LEU A 42 -5.90 4.48 0.32
C LEU A 42 -7.02 3.72 -0.40
N ALA A 43 -7.38 2.53 0.09
CA ALA A 43 -8.48 1.74 -0.46
C ALA A 43 -9.81 2.50 -0.38
N GLY A 44 -10.09 3.14 0.76
CA GLY A 44 -11.29 3.96 0.93
C GLY A 44 -11.35 5.14 -0.04
N VAL A 45 -10.22 5.83 -0.26
CA VAL A 45 -10.15 6.90 -1.27
C VAL A 45 -10.39 6.34 -2.67
N TYR A 46 -9.70 5.26 -3.04
CA TYR A 46 -9.80 4.64 -4.36
C TYR A 46 -11.24 4.21 -4.68
N VAL A 47 -11.92 3.53 -3.74
CA VAL A 47 -13.32 3.12 -3.89
C VAL A 47 -14.24 4.32 -4.06
N ARG A 48 -14.07 5.38 -3.26
CA ARG A 48 -14.88 6.62 -3.41
C ARG A 48 -14.62 7.31 -4.74
N THR A 49 -13.38 7.30 -5.24
CA THR A 49 -13.08 7.86 -6.56
C THR A 49 -13.72 7.04 -7.67
N LEU A 50 -13.70 5.71 -7.58
CA LEU A 50 -14.39 4.83 -8.55
C LEU A 50 -15.89 5.08 -8.62
N GLN A 51 -16.53 5.50 -7.52
CA GLN A 51 -17.95 5.84 -7.50
C GLN A 51 -18.29 7.11 -8.32
N ILE A 52 -17.32 8.01 -8.52
CA ILE A 52 -17.50 9.26 -9.28
C ILE A 52 -16.93 9.19 -10.70
N GLY A 53 -16.05 8.22 -10.99
CA GLY A 53 -15.46 8.04 -12.32
C GLY A 53 -14.14 7.27 -12.27
N GLU A 54 -13.42 7.25 -13.40
CA GLU A 54 -12.12 6.59 -13.47
C GLU A 54 -11.03 7.45 -12.77
N PRO A 55 -10.32 6.91 -11.75
CA PRO A 55 -9.24 7.64 -11.09
C PRO A 55 -8.05 7.83 -12.04
N LYS A 56 -7.56 9.06 -12.16
CA LYS A 56 -6.28 9.34 -12.83
C LYS A 56 -5.12 8.91 -11.94
N LEU A 57 -4.55 7.74 -12.25
CA LEU A 57 -3.42 7.19 -11.50
C LEU A 57 -2.11 7.90 -11.85
N LEU A 58 -1.19 7.94 -10.88
CA LEU A 58 0.19 8.36 -11.12
C LEU A 58 0.90 7.31 -11.98
N GLY A 59 1.58 7.78 -13.03
CA GLY A 59 2.45 6.93 -13.83
C GLY A 59 3.69 6.46 -13.04
N PRO A 60 4.43 5.46 -13.55
CA PRO A 60 5.62 4.92 -12.89
C PRO A 60 6.67 5.97 -12.53
N ASP A 61 6.96 6.91 -13.42
CA ASP A 61 7.97 7.95 -13.22
C ASP A 61 7.60 8.93 -12.10
N GLU A 62 6.32 9.32 -12.05
CA GLU A 62 5.81 10.19 -10.97
C GLU A 62 5.80 9.45 -9.63
N MET A 63 5.44 8.16 -9.63
CA MET A 63 5.52 7.34 -8.43
C MET A 63 6.97 7.20 -7.93
N GLN A 64 7.95 7.04 -8.83
CA GLN A 64 9.35 6.98 -8.46
C GLN A 64 9.82 8.28 -7.81
N LYS A 65 9.47 9.45 -8.37
CA LYS A 65 9.78 10.77 -7.77
C LYS A 65 9.18 10.91 -6.37
N VAL A 66 7.98 10.38 -6.13
CA VAL A 66 7.36 10.35 -4.80
C VAL A 66 8.18 9.45 -3.87
N LEU A 67 8.50 8.23 -4.28
CA LEU A 67 9.28 7.28 -3.48
C LEU A 67 10.65 7.84 -3.09
N ASP A 68 11.35 8.48 -4.02
CA ASP A 68 12.66 9.11 -3.79
C ASP A 68 12.55 10.19 -2.71
N ARG A 69 11.53 11.06 -2.79
CA ARG A 69 11.27 12.06 -1.75
C ARG A 69 10.97 11.41 -0.40
N PHE A 70 10.19 10.33 -0.37
CA PHE A 70 9.83 9.63 0.86
C PHE A 70 11.01 8.89 1.50
N ALA A 71 12.03 8.48 0.73
CA ALA A 71 13.25 7.88 1.27
C ALA A 71 13.97 8.85 2.23
N ASP A 72 14.06 10.13 1.84
CA ASP A 72 14.66 11.18 2.66
C ASP A 72 13.85 11.47 3.94
N TYR A 73 12.52 11.40 3.87
CA TYR A 73 11.63 11.60 5.02
C TYR A 73 11.68 10.43 6.02
N ARG A 74 11.74 9.18 5.56
CA ARG A 74 11.81 8.00 6.43
C ARG A 74 13.13 7.90 7.18
N ASN A 75 14.24 8.39 6.61
CA ASN A 75 15.53 8.44 7.30
C ASN A 75 15.60 9.51 8.41
N ARG A 76 14.58 10.37 8.54
CA ARG A 76 14.48 11.43 9.55
C ARG A 76 13.53 11.10 10.71
N ARG A 77 12.90 9.92 10.72
CA ARG A 77 12.00 9.43 11.78
C ARG A 77 12.56 8.20 12.46
#